data_AF-A0AAU4W2A4-F1
#
_entry.id   AF-A0AAU4W2A4-F1
#
_cell.length_a   1.000
_cell.length_b   1.000
_cell.length_c   1.000
_cell.angle_alpha   90.00
_cell.angle_beta   90.00
_cell.angle_gamma   90.00
#
_symmetry.space_group_name_H-M   'P 1'
#
loop_
_entity.id
_entity.type
_entity.pdbx_description
1 polymer ?
#
loop_
_entity_poly.entity_id
_entity_poly.type
_entity_poly.pdbx_seq_one_letter_code
_entity_poly.pdbx_strand_id
1 'polypeptide(L)'
;MDENQLAEELRLTIGRLVRTVRTADKMPPGEAAVLGYLDRSGPLTTADIAQQRGVSHQSAAKAVKELLAQGLVHAEAHPSDGRKLLLHLTPTGSGRLAEERRRRADWLGTAINDVLGSDERKTLEAALPLLSRLTTHLNGK
;
A
#
# COMPACT_ATOMS: atom_id res chain seq x y z
N MET A 1 -27.00 -13.60 -7.90
CA MET A 1 -26.43 -12.31 -7.47
C MET A 1 -26.48 -11.39 -8.68
N ASP A 2 -27.03 -10.18 -8.54
CA ASP A 2 -26.96 -9.20 -9.63
C ASP A 2 -25.58 -8.50 -9.65
N GLU A 3 -25.33 -7.68 -10.66
CA GLU A 3 -24.04 -7.02 -10.87
C GLU A 3 -23.66 -6.08 -9.72
N ASN A 4 -24.62 -5.35 -9.17
CA ASN A 4 -24.37 -4.38 -8.09
C ASN A 4 -24.08 -5.10 -6.76
N GLN A 5 -24.82 -6.17 -6.48
CA GLN A 5 -24.61 -7.00 -5.30
C GLN A 5 -23.23 -7.68 -5.37
N LEU A 6 -22.84 -8.21 -6.53
CA LEU A 6 -21.51 -8.79 -6.75
C LEU A 6 -20.39 -7.76 -6.58
N ALA A 7 -20.56 -6.57 -7.15
CA ALA A 7 -19.59 -5.49 -7.02
C ALA A 7 -19.39 -5.08 -5.55
N GLU A 8 -20.47 -4.94 -4.79
CA GLU A 8 -20.41 -4.53 -3.38
C GLU A 8 -19.81 -5.63 -2.49
N GLU A 9 -20.22 -6.89 -2.68
CA GLU A 9 -19.67 -8.02 -1.93
C GLU A 9 -18.17 -8.21 -2.21
N LEU A 10 -17.75 -8.08 -3.46
CA LEU A 10 -16.35 -8.13 -3.85
C LEU A 10 -15.54 -7.01 -3.17
N ARG A 11 -16.03 -5.76 -3.26
CA ARG A 11 -15.36 -4.58 -2.67
C ARG A 11 -15.19 -4.74 -1.16
N LEU A 12 -16.24 -5.16 -0.46
CA LEU A 12 -16.23 -5.36 0.98
C LEU A 12 -15.29 -6.49 1.39
N THR A 13 -15.32 -7.61 0.68
CA THR A 13 -14.51 -8.81 0.98
C THR A 13 -13.03 -8.53 0.77
N ILE A 14 -12.65 -7.99 -0.39
CA ILE A 14 -11.25 -7.62 -0.68
C ILE A 14 -10.77 -6.54 0.30
N GLY A 15 -11.58 -5.52 0.56
CA GLY A 15 -11.23 -4.44 1.49
C GLY A 15 -10.98 -4.97 2.91
N ARG A 16 -11.80 -5.91 3.38
CA ARG A 16 -11.62 -6.58 4.69
C ARG A 16 -10.34 -7.40 4.70
N LEU A 17 -10.13 -8.26 3.71
CA LEU A 17 -8.93 -9.09 3.60
C LEU A 17 -7.66 -8.24 3.60
N VAL A 18 -7.60 -7.18 2.79
CA VAL A 18 -6.44 -6.27 2.73
C VAL A 18 -6.17 -5.60 4.08
N ARG A 19 -7.21 -5.13 4.79
CA ARG A 19 -7.04 -4.54 6.13
C ARG A 19 -6.54 -5.56 7.15
N THR A 20 -7.07 -6.78 7.10
CA THR A 20 -6.64 -7.88 7.96
C THR A 20 -5.19 -8.27 7.69
N VAL A 21 -4.78 -8.42 6.43
CA VAL A 21 -3.39 -8.74 6.08
C VAL A 21 -2.40 -7.65 6.49
N ARG A 22 -2.82 -6.38 6.48
CA ARG A 22 -2.00 -5.27 6.98
C ARG A 22 -1.70 -5.32 8.48
N THR A 23 -2.42 -6.09 9.29
CA THR A 23 -2.09 -6.23 10.71
C THR A 23 -0.84 -7.05 10.96
N ALA A 24 -0.34 -7.77 9.94
CA ALA A 24 0.96 -8.45 9.98
C ALA A 24 2.16 -7.48 9.85
N ASP A 25 1.92 -6.24 9.40
CA ASP A 25 2.98 -5.23 9.31
C ASP A 25 3.50 -4.91 10.72
N LYS A 26 4.82 -4.79 10.87
CA LYS A 26 5.45 -4.32 12.12
C LYS A 26 5.69 -2.82 12.14
N MET A 27 5.44 -2.15 11.02
CA MET A 27 5.57 -0.71 10.85
C MET A 27 4.24 -0.01 11.12
N PRO A 28 4.24 1.21 11.70
CA PRO A 28 3.02 1.99 11.84
C PRO A 28 2.31 2.19 10.47
N PRO A 29 0.98 2.03 10.40
CA PRO A 29 0.26 2.07 9.12
C PRO A 29 0.48 3.36 8.31
N GLY A 30 0.65 4.50 9.00
CA GLY A 30 0.92 5.78 8.35
C GLY A 30 2.29 5.84 7.67
N GLU A 31 3.31 5.25 8.29
CA GLU A 31 4.66 5.16 7.74
C GLU A 31 4.70 4.18 6.56
N ALA A 32 4.13 2.98 6.73
CA ALA A 32 4.05 1.98 5.67
C ALA A 32 3.29 2.51 4.44
N ALA A 33 2.24 3.31 4.66
CA ALA A 33 1.52 3.98 3.58
C ALA A 33 2.43 4.96 2.83
N VAL A 34 3.15 5.86 3.53
CA VAL A 34 4.06 6.83 2.92
C VAL A 34 5.12 6.13 2.06
N LEU A 35 5.82 5.13 2.60
CA LEU A 35 6.83 4.38 1.83
C LEU A 35 6.19 3.72 0.59
N GLY A 36 4.99 3.17 0.73
CA GLY A 36 4.26 2.58 -0.39
C GLY A 36 3.87 3.58 -1.49
N TYR A 37 3.55 4.83 -1.14
CA TYR A 37 3.28 5.86 -2.16
C TYR A 37 4.55 6.30 -2.86
N LEU A 38 5.64 6.50 -2.12
CA LEU A 38 6.94 6.87 -2.72
C LEU A 38 7.48 5.77 -3.65
N ASP A 39 7.27 4.50 -3.28
CA ASP A 39 7.65 3.35 -4.12
C ASP A 39 6.86 3.27 -5.44
N ARG A 40 5.56 3.60 -5.42
CA ARG A 40 4.70 3.50 -6.62
C ARG A 40 4.70 4.75 -7.49
N SER A 41 4.75 5.93 -6.88
CA SER A 41 4.56 7.21 -7.55
C SER A 41 5.87 7.97 -7.75
N GLY A 42 6.98 7.45 -7.21
CA GLY A 42 8.25 8.17 -7.15
C GLY A 42 8.24 9.28 -6.08
N PRO A 43 9.15 10.26 -6.19
CA PRO A 43 9.28 11.32 -5.20
C PRO A 43 8.01 12.19 -5.09
N LEU A 44 7.59 12.49 -3.86
CA LEU A 44 6.37 13.24 -3.58
C LEU A 44 6.61 14.30 -2.49
N THR A 45 5.84 15.37 -2.48
CA THR A 45 5.81 16.28 -1.33
C THR A 45 4.94 15.73 -0.20
N THR A 46 5.11 16.26 1.03
CA THR A 46 4.20 15.94 2.14
C THR A 46 2.74 16.26 1.82
N ALA A 47 2.49 17.30 1.02
CA ALA A 47 1.14 17.67 0.60
C ALA A 47 0.54 16.63 -0.35
N ASP A 48 1.32 16.14 -1.32
CA ASP A 48 0.88 15.08 -2.23
C ASP A 48 0.57 13.79 -1.46
N ILE A 49 1.42 13.44 -0.49
CA ILE A 49 1.20 12.29 0.40
C ILE A 49 -0.09 12.45 1.21
N ALA A 50 -0.35 13.64 1.76
CA ALA A 50 -1.56 13.91 2.52
C ALA A 50 -2.82 13.74 1.66
N GLN A 51 -2.79 14.30 0.44
CA GLN A 51 -3.87 14.19 -0.54
C GLN A 51 -4.11 12.73 -0.95
N GLN A 52 -3.07 12.01 -1.36
CA GLN A 52 -3.19 10.62 -1.80
C GLN A 52 -3.64 9.67 -0.68
N ARG A 53 -3.28 9.99 0.57
CA ARG A 53 -3.73 9.24 1.76
C ARG A 53 -5.12 9.62 2.26
N GLY A 54 -5.68 10.75 1.82
CA GLY A 54 -6.93 11.28 2.38
C GLY A 54 -6.81 11.64 3.87
N VAL A 55 -5.66 12.15 4.32
CA VAL A 55 -5.42 12.55 5.71
C VAL A 55 -5.02 14.03 5.79
N SER A 56 -5.09 14.61 7.01
CA SER A 56 -4.62 15.97 7.22
C SER A 56 -3.11 16.11 6.96
N HIS A 57 -2.69 17.31 6.54
CA HIS A 57 -1.27 17.60 6.34
C HIS A 57 -0.44 17.33 7.60
N GLN A 58 -0.95 17.64 8.80
CA GLN A 58 -0.28 17.37 10.06
C GLN A 58 -0.05 15.86 10.31
N SER A 59 -1.04 15.03 9.96
CA SER A 59 -0.92 13.56 10.08
C SER A 59 0.14 13.00 9.12
N ALA A 60 0.15 13.49 7.86
CA ALA A 60 1.19 13.12 6.90
C ALA A 60 2.58 13.59 7.35
N ALA A 61 2.71 14.85 7.79
CA ALA A 61 3.96 15.43 8.26
C ALA A 61 4.54 14.68 9.47
N LYS A 62 3.69 14.21 10.39
CA LYS A 62 4.13 13.37 11.52
C LYS A 62 4.79 12.08 11.01
N ALA A 63 4.13 11.33 10.13
CA ALA A 63 4.69 10.10 9.59
C ALA A 63 5.98 10.34 8.79
N VAL A 64 6.02 11.40 7.98
CA VAL A 64 7.21 11.80 7.23
C VAL A 64 8.38 12.12 8.15
N LYS A 65 8.13 12.87 9.24
CA LYS A 65 9.16 13.20 10.23
C LYS A 65 9.78 11.96 10.85
N GLU A 66 8.97 10.98 11.24
CA GLU A 66 9.46 9.72 11.80
C GLU A 66 10.29 8.94 10.76
N LEU A 67 9.85 8.88 9.51
CA LEU A 67 10.57 8.20 8.44
C LEU A 67 11.93 8.85 8.10
N LEU A 68 11.99 10.19 8.14
CA LEU A 68 13.24 10.94 8.00
C LEU A 68 14.19 10.63 9.15
N ALA A 69 13.68 10.62 10.39
CA ALA A 69 14.48 10.29 11.58
C ALA A 69 15.01 8.85 11.55
N GLN A 70 14.26 7.92 10.96
CA GLN A 70 14.67 6.53 10.76
C GLN A 70 15.59 6.32 9.53
N GLY A 71 15.83 7.36 8.71
CA GLY A 71 16.62 7.25 7.48
C GLY A 71 15.98 6.42 6.37
N LEU A 72 14.66 6.20 6.44
CA LEU A 72 13.90 5.43 5.43
C LEU A 72 13.47 6.30 4.25
N VAL A 73 13.46 7.61 4.45
CA VAL A 73 13.19 8.63 3.45
C VAL A 73 14.27 9.71 3.57
N HIS A 74 14.60 10.36 2.48
CA HIS A 74 15.37 11.61 2.50
C HIS A 74 14.60 12.74 1.81
N ALA A 75 14.97 13.98 2.09
CA ALA A 75 14.32 15.16 1.55
C ALA A 75 15.30 15.99 0.72
N GLU A 76 14.84 16.48 -0.42
CA GLU A 76 15.57 17.39 -1.30
C GLU A 76 14.72 18.62 -1.61
N ALA A 77 15.36 19.75 -1.92
CA ALA A 77 14.63 20.95 -2.33
C ALA A 77 13.91 20.69 -3.67
N HIS A 78 12.65 21.11 -3.77
CA HIS A 78 11.91 20.95 -5.00
C HIS A 78 12.54 21.78 -6.13
N PRO A 79 12.80 21.21 -7.32
CA PRO A 79 13.61 21.84 -8.37
C PRO A 79 13.03 23.16 -8.90
N SER A 80 11.71 23.33 -8.83
CA SER A 80 11.02 24.57 -9.25
C SER A 80 10.48 25.44 -8.11
N ASP A 81 10.50 24.98 -6.86
CA ASP A 81 10.03 25.76 -5.70
C ASP A 81 10.80 25.34 -4.45
N GLY A 82 11.97 25.93 -4.20
CA GLY A 82 12.86 25.54 -3.09
C GLY A 82 12.25 25.67 -1.68
N ARG A 83 11.05 26.24 -1.54
CA ARG A 83 10.29 26.24 -0.27
C ARG A 83 9.60 24.89 -0.01
N LYS A 84 9.42 24.07 -1.03
CA LYS A 84 8.88 22.71 -0.93
C LYS A 84 10.02 21.69 -0.84
N LEU A 85 9.76 20.62 -0.11
CA LEU A 85 10.63 19.46 -0.05
C LEU A 85 10.02 18.30 -0.81
N LEU A 86 10.81 17.71 -1.70
CA LEU A 86 10.51 16.46 -2.37
C LEU A 86 11.08 15.33 -1.52
N LEU A 87 10.25 14.34 -1.19
CA LEU A 87 10.63 13.20 -0.37
C LEU A 87 10.96 12.03 -1.29
N HIS A 88 12.05 11.36 -0.99
CA HIS A 88 12.57 10.25 -1.78
C HIS A 88 12.70 9.02 -0.89
N LEU A 89 12.35 7.86 -1.44
CA LEU A 89 12.56 6.59 -0.77
C LEU A 89 14.06 6.25 -0.79
N THR A 90 14.64 5.92 0.37
CA THR A 90 16.04 5.47 0.44
C THR A 90 16.14 3.98 0.11
N PRO A 91 17.35 3.45 -0.19
CA PRO A 91 17.55 2.01 -0.30
C PRO A 91 17.12 1.25 0.97
N THR A 92 17.41 1.80 2.15
CA THR A 92 16.96 1.24 3.44
C THR A 92 15.44 1.26 3.57
N GLY A 93 14.78 2.35 3.16
CA GLY A 93 13.32 2.45 3.10
C GLY A 93 12.69 1.41 2.18
N SER A 94 13.30 1.19 1.01
CA SER A 94 12.88 0.17 0.05
C SER A 94 13.03 -1.24 0.64
N GLY A 95 14.16 -1.52 1.30
CA GLY A 95 14.39 -2.78 2.00
C GLY A 95 13.36 -3.03 3.10
N ARG A 96 13.07 -2.01 3.92
CA ARG A 96 12.05 -2.11 4.98
C ARG A 96 10.65 -2.34 4.40
N LEU A 97 10.28 -1.66 3.31
CA LEU A 97 8.99 -1.90 2.66
C LEU A 97 8.88 -3.33 2.09
N ALA A 98 9.98 -3.85 1.53
CA ALA A 98 10.04 -5.23 1.05
C ALA A 98 9.89 -6.25 2.19
N GLU A 99 10.44 -5.97 3.38
CA GLU A 99 10.22 -6.80 4.57
C GLU A 99 8.75 -6.87 4.98
N GLU A 100 8.04 -5.73 5.01
CA GLU A 100 6.61 -5.74 5.34
C GLU A 100 5.79 -6.47 4.25
N ARG A 101 6.15 -6.33 2.96
CA ARG A 101 5.55 -7.12 1.87
C ARG A 101 5.73 -8.63 2.07
N ARG A 102 6.93 -9.06 2.44
CA ARG A 102 7.24 -10.47 2.73
C ARG A 102 6.45 -10.98 3.93
N ARG A 103 6.41 -10.24 5.05
CA ARG A 103 5.60 -10.62 6.23
C ARG A 103 4.14 -10.87 5.86
N ARG A 104 3.55 -9.98 5.06
CA ARG A 104 2.16 -10.12 4.60
C ARG A 104 1.97 -11.35 3.71
N ALA A 105 2.89 -11.58 2.78
CA ALA A 105 2.85 -12.74 1.89
C ALA A 105 2.96 -14.05 2.66
N ASP A 106 3.90 -14.14 3.60
CA ASP A 106 4.11 -15.32 4.44
C ASP A 106 2.88 -15.59 5.32
N TRP A 107 2.35 -14.56 5.98
CA TRP A 107 1.19 -14.69 6.86
C TRP A 107 -0.08 -15.12 6.11
N LEU A 108 -0.37 -14.48 4.97
CA LEU A 108 -1.50 -14.87 4.13
C LEU A 108 -1.29 -16.24 3.48
N GLY A 109 -0.05 -16.57 3.10
CA GLY A 109 0.32 -17.87 2.53
C GLY A 109 0.05 -19.01 3.51
N THR A 110 0.41 -18.85 4.78
CA THR A 110 0.06 -19.81 5.84
C THR A 110 -1.46 -19.98 5.96
N ALA A 111 -2.22 -18.89 6.03
CA ALA A 111 -3.68 -18.97 6.12
C ALA A 111 -4.32 -19.65 4.90
N ILE A 112 -3.82 -19.40 3.69
CA ILE A 112 -4.25 -20.09 2.47
C ILE A 112 -3.96 -21.59 2.56
N ASN A 113 -2.78 -21.96 3.05
CA ASN A 113 -2.39 -23.36 3.19
C ASN A 113 -3.22 -24.11 4.23
N ASP A 114 -3.57 -23.45 5.33
CA ASP A 114 -4.28 -24.05 6.46
C ASP A 114 -5.79 -24.17 6.23
N VAL A 115 -6.38 -23.23 5.48
CA VAL A 115 -7.85 -23.12 5.33
C VAL A 115 -8.37 -23.66 4.01
N LEU A 116 -7.57 -23.60 2.92
CA LEU A 116 -8.06 -23.90 1.57
C LEU A 116 -7.52 -25.21 1.00
N GLY A 117 -8.40 -25.97 0.36
CA GLY A 117 -8.07 -27.14 -0.44
C GLY A 117 -7.41 -26.80 -1.78
N SER A 118 -6.96 -27.81 -2.52
CA SER A 118 -6.25 -27.61 -3.80
C SER A 118 -7.09 -26.92 -4.86
N ASP A 119 -8.39 -27.24 -4.95
CA ASP A 119 -9.26 -26.66 -5.99
C ASP A 119 -9.72 -25.24 -5.66
N GLU A 120 -9.84 -24.91 -4.38
CA GLU A 120 -10.07 -23.53 -3.92
C GLU A 120 -8.85 -22.65 -4.20
N ARG A 121 -7.63 -23.17 -4.01
CA ARG A 121 -6.38 -22.46 -4.37
C ARG A 121 -6.30 -22.18 -5.87
N LYS A 122 -6.62 -23.16 -6.73
CA LYS A 122 -6.71 -22.95 -8.19
C LYS A 122 -7.76 -21.89 -8.54
N THR A 123 -8.88 -21.87 -7.81
CA THR A 123 -9.93 -20.86 -8.00
C THR A 123 -9.43 -19.46 -7.66
N LEU A 124 -8.71 -19.31 -6.54
CA LEU A 124 -8.07 -18.04 -6.18
C LEU A 124 -7.05 -17.60 -7.25
N GLU A 125 -6.19 -18.50 -7.71
CA GLU A 125 -5.21 -18.22 -8.77
C GLU A 125 -5.89 -17.74 -10.05
N ALA A 126 -6.98 -18.40 -10.46
CA ALA A 126 -7.77 -18.01 -11.63
C ALA A 126 -8.48 -16.65 -11.47
N ALA A 127 -8.81 -16.25 -10.24
CA ALA A 127 -9.44 -14.96 -9.96
C ALA A 127 -8.47 -13.77 -10.03
N LEU A 128 -7.20 -13.94 -9.67
CA LEU A 128 -6.18 -12.87 -9.67
C LEU A 128 -6.11 -12.05 -10.98
N PRO A 129 -6.02 -12.65 -12.19
CA PRO A 129 -5.98 -11.88 -13.43
C PRO A 129 -7.28 -11.10 -13.70
N LEU A 130 -8.43 -11.58 -13.22
CA LEU A 130 -9.71 -10.86 -13.34
C LEU A 130 -9.69 -9.59 -12.48
N LEU A 131 -9.26 -9.71 -11.22
CA LEU A 131 -9.13 -8.57 -10.29
C LEU A 131 -8.12 -7.52 -10.81
N SER A 132 -7.03 -7.98 -11.42
CA SER A 132 -6.04 -7.09 -12.04
C SER A 132 -6.65 -6.30 -13.20
N ARG A 133 -7.38 -6.97 -14.12
CA ARG A 133 -8.03 -6.31 -15.27
C ARG A 133 -9.05 -5.27 -14.82
N LEU A 134 -9.85 -5.58 -13.79
CA LEU A 134 -10.80 -4.63 -13.21
C LEU A 134 -10.08 -3.40 -12.64
N THR A 135 -8.99 -3.62 -11.90
CA THR A 135 -8.21 -2.52 -11.29
C THR A 135 -7.59 -1.62 -12.35
N THR A 136 -7.00 -2.18 -13.41
CA THR A 136 -6.47 -1.41 -14.55
C THR A 136 -7.57 -0.60 -15.23
N HIS A 137 -8.75 -1.19 -15.46
CA HIS A 137 -9.87 -0.49 -16.09
C HIS A 137 -10.39 0.68 -15.24
N LEU A 138 -10.42 0.53 -13.91
CA LEU A 138 -10.86 1.57 -12.98
C LEU A 138 -9.85 2.70 -12.82
N ASN A 139 -8.55 2.42 -12.84
CA ASN A 139 -7.49 3.45 -12.73
C ASN A 139 -7.25 4.23 -14.03
N GLY A 140 -7.68 3.69 -15.17
CA GLY A 140 -7.59 4.34 -16.48
C GLY A 140 -8.75 5.29 -16.81
N LYS A 141 -9.68 5.49 -15.88
CA LYS A 141 -10.75 6.50 -15.93
C LYS A 141 -10.46 7.61 -14.93
#